data_AF-A0A9D5NIQ8-F1
#
_entry.id   AF-A0A9D5NIQ8-F1
#
_cell.length_a   1.000
_cell.length_b   1.000
_cell.length_c   1.000
_cell.angle_alpha   90.00
_cell.angle_beta   90.00
_cell.angle_gamma   90.00
#
_symmetry.space_group_name_H-M   'P 1'
#
loop_
_entity.id
_entity.type
_entity.pdbx_description
1 polymer ?
#
loop_
_entity_poly.entity_id
_entity_poly.type
_entity_poly.pdbx_seq_one_letter_code
_entity_poly.pdbx_strand_id
1 'polypeptide(L)'
;MLKQILIDAFKENNGVIRCSTLRASNRIVFKVTEDGEGFVCDKGPAVFPFDCMDALEHEMQIVARFNRGKVYYGANVARNGVKLGDNEWLENTIDGILARRCFNKQDGDSVYAASSFIAALLQKVGYATMHSKDNVDAYITLNNR
;
A
#
# COMPACT_ATOMS: atom_id res chain seq x y z
N MET A 1 -3.71 12.49 -6.72
CA MET A 1 -4.13 13.21 -5.48
C MET A 1 -3.42 12.63 -4.26
N LEU A 2 -3.39 11.30 -4.15
CA LEU A 2 -2.69 10.59 -3.09
C LEU A 2 -1.21 11.00 -2.97
N LYS A 3 -0.51 11.19 -4.11
CA LYS A 3 0.86 11.70 -4.13
C LYS A 3 1.01 12.96 -3.28
N GLN A 4 0.19 13.98 -3.56
CA GLN A 4 0.26 15.27 -2.88
C GLN A 4 -0.04 15.15 -1.39
N ILE A 5 -1.06 14.35 -1.03
CA ILE A 5 -1.42 14.08 0.38
C ILE A 5 -0.22 13.49 1.15
N LEU A 6 0.48 12.54 0.54
CA LEU A 6 1.65 11.92 1.17
C LEU A 6 2.79 12.92 1.30
N ILE A 7 3.10 13.68 0.24
CA ILE A 7 4.15 14.72 0.27
C ILE A 7 3.89 15.72 1.40
N ASP A 8 2.66 16.23 1.50
CA ASP A 8 2.30 17.22 2.52
C ASP A 8 2.38 16.61 3.92
N ALA A 9 1.86 15.40 4.10
CA ALA A 9 1.97 14.68 5.37
C ALA A 9 3.44 14.44 5.79
N PHE A 10 4.33 14.11 4.85
CA PHE A 10 5.76 13.97 5.15
C PHE A 10 6.38 15.31 5.54
N LYS A 11 6.06 16.40 4.83
CA LYS A 11 6.55 17.75 5.17
C LYS A 11 6.13 18.17 6.57
N GLU A 12 4.86 17.99 6.91
CA GLU A 12 4.31 18.28 8.25
C GLU A 12 4.99 17.48 9.36
N ASN A 13 5.55 16.31 9.02
CA ASN A 13 6.22 15.40 9.96
C ASN A 13 7.76 15.40 9.80
N ASN A 14 8.35 16.48 9.26
CA ASN A 14 9.80 16.62 9.07
C ASN A 14 10.43 15.44 8.32
N GLY A 15 9.76 14.97 7.26
CA GLY A 15 10.19 13.86 6.42
C GLY A 15 10.02 12.47 7.05
N VAL A 16 9.38 12.35 8.23
CA VAL A 16 9.28 11.07 8.95
C VAL A 16 7.87 10.80 9.48
N ILE A 17 7.17 9.84 8.89
CA ILE A 17 5.85 9.39 9.37
C ILE A 17 5.99 8.10 10.17
N ARG A 18 5.23 7.99 11.27
CA ARG A 18 5.21 6.81 12.12
C ARG A 18 3.79 6.32 12.29
N CYS A 19 3.59 5.02 12.06
CA CYS A 19 2.28 4.38 12.12
C CYS A 19 2.39 2.94 12.64
N SER A 20 1.25 2.30 12.85
CA SER A 20 1.14 0.92 13.30
C SER A 20 0.13 0.18 12.43
N THR A 21 0.37 -1.10 12.18
CA THR A 21 -0.61 -1.96 11.48
C THR A 21 -1.73 -2.41 12.42
N LEU A 22 -2.83 -2.93 11.86
CA LEU A 22 -3.91 -3.55 12.63
C LEU A 22 -3.48 -4.75 13.51
N ARG A 23 -2.47 -5.52 13.09
CA ARG A 23 -2.11 -6.81 13.74
C ARG A 23 -0.94 -6.73 14.72
N ALA A 24 -0.26 -5.59 14.82
CA ALA A 24 0.91 -5.48 15.68
C ALA A 24 1.09 -4.07 16.25
N SER A 25 1.53 -4.01 17.50
CA SER A 25 2.15 -2.86 18.17
C SER A 25 3.50 -2.44 17.53
N ASN A 26 3.89 -3.09 16.42
CA ASN A 26 5.09 -2.76 15.68
C ASN A 26 4.94 -1.36 15.07
N ARG A 27 5.66 -0.42 15.67
CA ARG A 27 5.88 0.91 15.14
C ARG A 27 6.64 0.77 13.82
N ILE A 28 6.01 1.19 12.75
CA ILE A 28 6.59 1.33 11.41
C ILE A 28 7.01 2.78 11.24
N VAL A 29 8.16 2.98 10.61
CA VAL A 29 8.69 4.30 10.31
C VAL A 29 8.87 4.41 8.80
N PHE A 30 8.22 5.41 8.22
CA PHE A 30 8.46 5.84 6.86
C PHE A 30 9.33 7.08 6.86
N LYS A 31 10.29 7.14 5.94
CA LYS A 31 11.18 8.29 5.76
C LYS A 31 11.25 8.68 4.30
N VAL A 32 11.27 9.98 4.02
CA VAL A 32 11.56 10.50 2.68
C VAL A 32 12.99 10.11 2.29
N THR A 33 13.21 9.79 1.01
CA THR A 33 14.54 9.50 0.46
C THR A 33 15.42 10.75 0.41
N GLU A 34 16.73 10.59 0.34
CA GLU A 34 17.67 11.74 0.32
C GLU A 34 17.46 12.66 -0.88
N ASP A 35 17.07 12.10 -2.03
CA ASP A 35 16.72 12.84 -3.24
C ASP A 35 15.33 13.50 -3.20
N GLY A 36 14.50 13.18 -2.20
CA GLY A 36 13.14 13.72 -2.06
C GLY A 36 12.09 13.13 -3.00
N GLU A 37 12.45 12.16 -3.84
CA GLU A 37 11.58 11.64 -4.91
C GLU A 37 10.65 10.51 -4.45
N GLY A 38 10.85 9.99 -3.24
CA GLY A 38 10.01 8.93 -2.69
C GLY A 38 10.17 8.77 -1.19
N PHE A 39 9.75 7.60 -0.70
CA PHE A 39 9.88 7.23 0.70
C PHE A 39 10.23 5.75 0.87
N VAL A 40 10.85 5.42 2.00
CA VAL A 40 11.24 4.06 2.40
C VAL A 40 10.58 3.67 3.72
N CYS A 41 10.37 2.37 3.92
CA CYS A 41 9.87 1.80 5.16
C CYS A 41 11.01 1.15 5.94
N ASP A 42 11.14 1.39 7.25
CA ASP A 42 12.18 0.77 8.09
C ASP A 42 12.07 -0.76 8.19
N LYS A 43 10.94 -1.34 7.78
CA LYS A 43 10.70 -2.80 7.73
C LYS A 43 10.91 -3.41 6.34
N GLY A 44 11.36 -2.65 5.34
CA GLY A 44 11.53 -3.14 3.98
C GLY A 44 12.54 -2.36 3.14
N PRO A 45 13.31 -3.01 2.26
CA PRO A 45 14.35 -2.33 1.47
C PRO A 45 13.81 -1.53 0.28
N ALA A 46 12.50 -1.57 -0.01
CA ALA A 46 11.92 -0.95 -1.20
C ALA A 46 11.75 0.56 -1.03
N VAL A 47 12.21 1.31 -2.03
CA VAL A 47 11.86 2.73 -2.24
C VAL A 47 10.50 2.77 -2.93
N PHE A 48 9.59 3.60 -2.42
CA PHE A 48 8.30 3.90 -3.03
C PHE A 48 8.34 5.31 -3.62
N PRO A 49 8.51 5.46 -4.95
CA PRO A 49 8.46 6.76 -5.60
C PRO A 49 7.12 7.45 -5.35
N PHE A 50 7.12 8.77 -5.13
CA PHE A 50 5.86 9.49 -4.96
C PHE A 50 4.98 9.44 -6.20
N ASP A 51 5.57 9.44 -7.40
CA ASP A 51 4.85 9.33 -8.67
C ASP A 51 4.07 8.03 -8.82
N CYS A 52 4.55 6.94 -8.24
CA CYS A 52 3.84 5.67 -8.34
C CYS A 52 2.59 5.62 -7.45
N MET A 53 2.43 6.58 -6.52
CA MET A 53 1.25 6.67 -5.65
C MET A 53 0.01 7.16 -6.40
N ASP A 54 0.15 7.98 -7.44
CA ASP A 54 -0.99 8.37 -8.27
C ASP A 54 -1.49 7.16 -9.10
N ALA A 55 -0.58 6.31 -9.61
CA ALA A 55 -0.94 5.06 -10.27
C ALA A 55 -1.62 4.07 -9.30
N LEU A 56 -1.09 3.95 -8.08
CA LEU A 56 -1.70 3.15 -7.03
C LEU A 56 -3.12 3.65 -6.70
N GLU A 57 -3.30 4.96 -6.52
CA GLU A 57 -4.62 5.57 -6.28
C GLU A 57 -5.62 5.23 -7.38
N HIS A 58 -5.23 5.42 -8.64
CA HIS A 58 -6.10 5.15 -9.77
C HIS A 58 -6.63 3.70 -9.75
N GLU A 59 -5.74 2.72 -9.57
CA GLU A 59 -6.12 1.31 -9.52
C GLU A 59 -6.94 0.96 -8.28
N MET A 60 -6.59 1.52 -7.11
CA MET A 60 -7.37 1.31 -5.88
C MET A 60 -8.81 1.82 -6.06
N GLN A 61 -9.02 2.93 -6.77
CA GLN A 61 -10.37 3.43 -7.06
C GLN A 61 -11.14 2.49 -7.99
N ILE A 62 -10.50 1.92 -9.02
CA ILE A 62 -11.10 0.93 -9.91
C ILE A 62 -11.53 -0.30 -9.10
N VAL A 63 -10.59 -0.90 -8.34
CA VAL A 63 -10.85 -2.07 -7.50
C VAL A 63 -11.97 -1.81 -6.51
N ALA A 64 -11.97 -0.64 -5.85
CA ALA A 64 -13.00 -0.28 -4.88
C ALA A 64 -14.40 -0.24 -5.53
N ARG A 65 -14.54 0.27 -6.76
CA ARG A 65 -15.85 0.29 -7.46
C ARG A 65 -16.42 -1.10 -7.69
N PHE A 66 -15.57 -2.06 -8.05
CA PHE A 66 -16.00 -3.46 -8.26
C PHE A 66 -16.21 -4.22 -6.95
N ASN A 67 -15.49 -3.85 -5.89
CA ASN A 67 -15.51 -4.54 -4.60
C ASN A 67 -16.32 -3.82 -3.51
N ARG A 68 -17.39 -3.10 -3.88
CA ARG A 68 -18.30 -2.41 -2.94
C ARG A 68 -17.56 -1.49 -1.97
N GLY A 69 -16.58 -0.74 -2.47
CA GLY A 69 -15.75 0.20 -1.72
C GLY A 69 -14.52 -0.40 -1.04
N LYS A 70 -14.26 -1.71 -1.18
CA LYS A 70 -13.16 -2.40 -0.49
C LYS A 70 -11.92 -2.58 -1.37
N VAL A 71 -10.75 -2.39 -0.79
CA VAL A 71 -9.46 -2.77 -1.38
C VAL A 71 -8.70 -3.64 -0.40
N TYR A 72 -8.49 -4.91 -0.73
CA TYR A 72 -7.93 -5.90 0.18
C TYR A 72 -6.38 -5.86 0.23
N TYR A 73 -5.83 -6.16 1.40
CA TYR A 73 -4.39 -6.35 1.57
C TYR A 73 -4.08 -7.80 1.19
N GLY A 74 -3.10 -8.03 0.31
CA GLY A 74 -2.70 -9.38 -0.11
C GLY A 74 -1.95 -10.16 0.98
N ALA A 75 -2.03 -9.78 2.26
CA ALA A 75 -1.07 -10.12 3.29
C ALA A 75 -0.98 -11.62 3.63
N ASN A 76 -2.03 -12.42 3.46
CA ASN A 76 -1.91 -13.88 3.63
C ASN A 76 -1.50 -14.59 2.33
N VAL A 77 -1.81 -14.02 1.16
CA VAL A 77 -1.55 -14.62 -0.15
C VAL A 77 -0.12 -14.32 -0.62
N ALA A 78 0.40 -13.10 -0.40
CA ALA A 78 1.73 -12.67 -0.82
C ALA A 78 2.89 -13.21 0.06
N ARG A 79 2.62 -13.78 1.25
CA ARG A 79 3.66 -14.20 2.21
C ARG A 79 4.38 -15.49 1.87
N ASN A 80 3.92 -16.27 0.89
CA ASN A 80 4.43 -17.62 0.60
C ASN A 80 5.14 -17.76 -0.75
N GLY A 81 5.80 -16.71 -1.23
CA GLY A 81 6.50 -16.76 -2.53
C GLY A 81 5.57 -16.80 -3.73
N VAL A 82 4.31 -16.41 -3.55
CA VAL A 82 3.31 -16.31 -4.61
C VAL A 82 3.78 -15.31 -5.65
N LYS A 83 3.63 -15.71 -6.91
CA LYS A 83 3.99 -14.91 -8.07
C LYS A 83 2.77 -14.22 -8.64
N LEU A 84 2.98 -13.12 -9.34
CA LEU A 84 1.92 -12.54 -10.17
C LEU A 84 1.41 -13.58 -11.18
N GLY A 85 0.10 -13.61 -11.41
CA GLY A 85 -0.55 -14.60 -12.29
C GLY A 85 -0.91 -15.94 -11.62
N ASP A 86 -0.34 -16.29 -10.46
CA ASP A 86 -0.66 -17.56 -9.76
C ASP A 86 -2.08 -17.57 -9.18
N ASN A 87 -2.63 -16.38 -8.91
CA ASN A 87 -3.94 -16.19 -8.31
C ASN A 87 -4.55 -14.88 -8.81
N GLU A 88 -5.65 -14.97 -9.56
CA GLU A 88 -6.38 -13.81 -10.11
C GLU A 88 -6.78 -12.80 -9.02
N TRP A 89 -6.96 -13.26 -7.78
CA TRP A 89 -7.31 -12.41 -6.66
C TRP A 89 -6.16 -11.52 -6.21
N LEU A 90 -4.90 -11.97 -6.34
CA LEU A 90 -3.71 -11.21 -5.96
C LEU A 90 -3.61 -9.90 -6.74
N GLU A 91 -3.99 -9.91 -8.01
CA GLU A 91 -3.89 -8.75 -8.90
C GLU A 91 -4.72 -7.56 -8.42
N ASN A 92 -5.84 -7.85 -7.75
CA ASN A 92 -6.76 -6.85 -7.22
C ASN A 92 -6.45 -6.46 -5.76
N THR A 93 -5.31 -6.89 -5.21
CA THR A 93 -4.84 -6.49 -3.88
C THR A 93 -3.83 -5.36 -3.97
N ILE A 94 -3.62 -4.62 -2.88
CA ILE A 94 -2.58 -3.58 -2.81
C ILE A 94 -1.20 -4.13 -3.20
N ASP A 95 -0.86 -5.36 -2.80
CA ASP A 95 0.44 -5.97 -3.12
C ASP A 95 0.59 -6.22 -4.64
N GLY A 96 -0.45 -6.75 -5.29
CA GLY A 96 -0.47 -6.98 -6.74
C GLY A 96 -0.41 -5.69 -7.53
N ILE A 97 -1.17 -4.67 -7.10
CA ILE A 97 -1.16 -3.34 -7.73
C ILE A 97 0.23 -2.71 -7.61
N LEU A 98 0.83 -2.69 -6.41
CA LEU A 98 2.19 -2.16 -6.21
C LEU A 98 3.20 -2.90 -7.08
N ALA A 99 3.15 -4.23 -7.11
CA ALA A 99 4.07 -5.04 -7.91
C ALA A 99 4.00 -4.67 -9.40
N ARG A 100 2.79 -4.63 -9.99
CA ARG A 100 2.63 -4.34 -11.43
C ARG A 100 2.84 -2.86 -11.76
N ARG A 101 2.23 -1.95 -11.00
CA ARG A 101 2.17 -0.52 -11.35
C ARG A 101 3.30 0.32 -10.79
N CYS A 102 3.86 -0.08 -9.65
CA CYS A 102 4.91 0.69 -8.99
C CYS A 102 6.29 0.07 -9.21
N PHE A 103 6.37 -1.24 -9.41
CA PHE A 103 7.63 -1.97 -9.54
C PHE A 103 7.80 -2.71 -10.88
N ASN A 104 6.88 -2.51 -11.85
CA ASN A 104 6.93 -3.07 -13.20
C ASN A 104 7.13 -4.60 -13.24
N LYS A 105 6.63 -5.32 -12.23
CA LYS A 105 6.72 -6.78 -12.17
C LYS A 105 5.76 -7.44 -13.16
N GLN A 106 6.18 -8.59 -13.68
CA GLN A 106 5.44 -9.41 -14.63
C GLN A 106 4.94 -10.71 -14.01
N ASP A 107 4.10 -11.43 -14.75
CA ASP A 107 3.62 -12.75 -14.38
C ASP A 107 4.82 -13.68 -14.13
N GLY A 108 4.79 -14.41 -13.02
CA GLY A 108 5.91 -15.23 -12.58
C GLY A 108 6.91 -14.54 -11.65
N ASP A 109 6.85 -13.20 -11.49
CA ASP A 109 7.67 -12.47 -10.52
C ASP A 109 7.09 -12.57 -9.10
N SER A 110 7.97 -12.71 -8.11
CA SER A 110 7.59 -12.72 -6.70
C SER A 110 7.07 -11.35 -6.24
N VAL A 111 6.01 -11.35 -5.45
CA VAL A 111 5.44 -10.12 -4.87
C VAL A 111 6.02 -9.84 -3.49
N TYR A 112 6.28 -8.56 -3.19
CA TYR A 112 6.75 -8.14 -1.87
C TYR A 112 5.55 -7.74 -1.01
N ALA A 113 5.44 -8.29 0.21
CA ALA A 113 4.33 -8.04 1.12
C ALA A 113 4.49 -6.68 1.85
N ALA A 114 4.27 -5.58 1.13
CA ALA A 114 4.28 -4.22 1.67
C ALA A 114 2.89 -3.66 2.00
N SER A 115 1.82 -4.32 1.54
CA SER A 115 0.45 -3.80 1.58
C SER A 115 -0.01 -3.40 2.97
N SER A 116 0.34 -4.15 4.00
CA SER A 116 -0.04 -3.83 5.38
C SER A 116 0.64 -2.56 5.89
N PHE A 117 1.87 -2.26 5.42
CA PHE A 117 2.59 -1.04 5.77
C PHE A 117 2.03 0.15 5.01
N ILE A 118 1.79 0.00 3.71
CA ILE A 118 1.19 1.05 2.88
C ILE A 118 -0.22 1.37 3.38
N ALA A 119 -1.05 0.38 3.68
CA ALA A 119 -2.37 0.59 4.25
C ALA A 119 -2.34 1.36 5.59
N ALA A 120 -1.37 1.05 6.46
CA ALA A 120 -1.16 1.79 7.70
C ALA A 120 -0.74 3.24 7.47
N LEU A 121 0.09 3.50 6.46
CA LEU A 121 0.45 4.85 6.04
C LEU A 121 -0.77 5.62 5.51
N LEU A 122 -1.56 5.01 4.61
CA LEU A 122 -2.77 5.61 4.05
C LEU A 122 -3.80 5.97 5.13
N GLN A 123 -3.96 5.12 6.14
CA GLN A 123 -4.78 5.44 7.31
C GLN A 123 -4.19 6.56 8.16
N LYS A 124 -2.88 6.55 8.37
CA LYS A 124 -2.20 7.58 9.17
C LYS A 124 -2.37 8.98 8.56
N VAL A 125 -2.39 9.09 7.23
CA VAL A 125 -2.63 10.37 6.52
C VAL A 125 -4.11 10.65 6.26
N GLY A 126 -5.01 9.81 6.78
CA GLY A 126 -6.46 9.98 6.67
C GLY A 126 -7.03 9.78 5.27
N TYR A 127 -6.28 9.13 4.37
CA TYR A 127 -6.73 8.83 3.00
C TYR A 127 -7.65 7.62 2.96
N ALA A 128 -7.43 6.66 3.86
CA ALA A 128 -8.23 5.44 3.93
C ALA A 128 -8.52 5.04 5.37
N THR A 129 -9.47 4.13 5.56
CA THR A 129 -9.75 3.50 6.86
C THR A 129 -9.43 2.02 6.74
N MET A 130 -8.61 1.49 7.66
CA MET A 130 -8.29 0.06 7.70
C MET A 130 -9.34 -0.72 8.48
N HIS A 131 -9.66 -1.91 7.99
CA HIS A 131 -10.60 -2.83 8.59
C HIS A 131 -9.92 -4.17 8.87
N SER A 132 -10.26 -4.78 10.00
CA SER A 132 -9.82 -6.14 10.31
C SER A 132 -10.34 -7.14 9.29
N LYS A 133 -9.73 -8.33 9.30
CA LYS A 133 -10.07 -9.43 8.39
C LYS A 133 -11.58 -9.73 8.39
N ASP A 134 -12.19 -9.79 7.21
CA ASP A 134 -13.49 -10.41 7.01
C ASP A 134 -13.34 -11.88 6.57
N ASN A 135 -14.37 -12.51 6.01
CA ASN A 135 -14.29 -13.89 5.54
C ASN A 135 -13.23 -14.09 4.43
N VAL A 136 -12.68 -13.01 3.87
CA VAL A 136 -11.68 -13.03 2.80
C VAL A 136 -10.30 -12.61 3.31
N ASP A 137 -10.08 -11.33 3.66
CA ASP A 137 -8.87 -10.84 4.34
C ASP A 137 -9.12 -9.43 4.94
N ALA A 138 -8.08 -8.79 5.50
CA ALA A 138 -8.13 -7.39 5.91
C ALA A 138 -8.13 -6.45 4.69
N TYR A 139 -8.79 -5.29 4.81
CA TYR A 139 -9.00 -4.37 3.69
C TYR A 139 -9.03 -2.91 4.15
N ILE A 140 -8.76 -1.98 3.22
CA ILE A 140 -9.08 -0.56 3.40
C ILE A 140 -10.40 -0.22 2.70
N THR A 141 -11.08 0.80 3.21
CA THR A 141 -12.03 1.63 2.45
C THR A 141 -11.40 2.99 2.19
N LEU A 142 -11.46 3.47 0.96
CA LEU A 142 -11.01 4.82 0.63
C LEU A 142 -11.98 5.83 1.23
N ASN A 143 -11.47 6.88 1.87
CA ASN A 143 -12.33 7.92 2.42
C ASN A 143 -12.76 8.85 1.28
N ASN A 144 -14.07 9.02 1.08
CA ASN A 144 -14.59 10.00 0.11
C ASN A 144 -14.01 11.37 0.45
N ARG A 145 -13.24 11.95 -0.46
CA ARG A 145 -12.76 13.33 -0.41
C ARG A 145 -13.15 14.03 -1.70
#